data_AF-A0A3N5J777-F1
#
_entry.id   AF-A0A3N5J777-F1
#
_cell.length_a   1.000
_cell.length_b   1.000
_cell.length_c   1.000
_cell.angle_alpha   90.00
_cell.angle_beta   90.00
_cell.angle_gamma   90.00
#
_symmetry.space_group_name_H-M   'P 1'
#
loop_
_entity.id
_entity.type
_entity.pdbx_description
1 polymer ?
#
loop_
_entity_poly.entity_id
_entity_poly.type
_entity_poly.pdbx_seq_one_letter_code
_entity_poly.pdbx_strand_id
1 'polypeptide(L)'
;MKNTLLGLALALLLIPCLALAASDSGPVMKAQGTVPPIELKSSYNDGWVDVFPVPMDQNGEFRDLRGRSTLDVFDSTHYFEDFEGDCTAWTPEDLTVDAEPIAYWHIDDTLAIGGAAWYCADTTLALGAPYGGGYEDHKLMYLISDTLDLTSAATPVNLAFQARWSMEDPDTNTAGGCLYNLWDSWNVWASTDNGATWAVIQPTAPAYTNTSSFSFGYEWEMGCNIPAYGGTQADYVTCTFNLNSLVGNSQVLIRWAFASDPGYNSADDP
;
A
#
# COMPACT_ATOMS: atom_id res chain seq x y z
N MET A 1 -13.54 58.44 -13.92
CA MET A 1 -14.33 57.46 -14.70
C MET A 1 -13.76 56.09 -14.42
N LYS A 2 -14.62 55.18 -13.97
CA LYS A 2 -14.32 53.79 -13.57
C LYS A 2 -13.82 52.99 -14.78
N ASN A 3 -12.86 52.09 -14.58
CA ASN A 3 -12.93 50.72 -15.05
C ASN A 3 -11.88 49.86 -14.34
N THR A 4 -12.38 49.06 -13.42
CA THR A 4 -11.74 47.96 -12.69
C THR A 4 -11.83 46.70 -13.55
N LEU A 5 -10.72 46.00 -13.77
CA LEU A 5 -10.70 44.61 -14.21
C LEU A 5 -10.20 43.74 -13.05
N LEU A 6 -11.13 42.93 -12.53
CA LEU A 6 -10.98 41.87 -11.56
C LEU A 6 -10.18 40.72 -12.21
N GLY A 7 -9.02 40.37 -11.64
CA GLY A 7 -8.33 39.12 -11.90
C GLY A 7 -8.71 38.11 -10.81
N LEU A 8 -9.37 37.03 -11.23
CA LEU A 8 -9.89 35.96 -10.40
C LEU A 8 -8.73 35.23 -9.66
N ALA A 9 -8.77 35.22 -8.33
CA ALA A 9 -7.94 34.32 -7.53
C ALA A 9 -8.61 32.93 -7.54
N LEU A 10 -7.91 31.93 -8.05
CA LEU A 10 -8.31 30.53 -7.98
C LEU A 10 -8.06 30.05 -6.54
N ALA A 11 -9.13 29.99 -5.75
CA ALA A 11 -9.09 29.40 -4.42
C ALA A 11 -9.11 27.87 -4.55
N LEU A 12 -8.01 27.22 -4.16
CA LEU A 12 -7.91 25.79 -3.99
C LEU A 12 -8.91 25.36 -2.91
N LEU A 13 -9.98 24.66 -3.29
CA LEU A 13 -10.93 24.06 -2.36
C LEU A 13 -10.29 22.80 -1.74
N LEU A 14 -9.68 22.97 -0.57
CA LEU A 14 -9.54 21.88 0.40
C LEU A 14 -10.95 21.47 0.82
N ILE A 15 -11.37 20.26 0.45
CA ILE A 15 -12.61 19.65 0.93
C ILE A 15 -12.31 19.16 2.36
N PRO A 16 -12.92 19.73 3.41
CA PRO A 16 -12.86 19.12 4.72
C PRO A 16 -13.88 17.98 4.75
N CYS A 17 -13.45 16.80 5.21
CA CYS A 17 -14.34 15.70 5.55
C CYS A 17 -15.37 16.19 6.59
N LEU A 18 -16.59 16.49 6.14
CA LEU A 18 -17.72 16.85 7.00
C LEU A 18 -18.38 15.56 7.47
N ALA A 19 -18.00 15.09 8.66
CA ALA A 19 -18.81 14.14 9.41
C ALA A 19 -19.97 14.89 10.09
N LEU A 20 -21.18 14.52 9.69
CA LEU A 20 -22.45 15.00 10.22
C LEU A 20 -22.60 14.59 11.69
N ALA A 21 -22.55 15.56 12.60
CA ALA A 21 -22.90 15.34 14.01
C ALA A 21 -24.42 15.11 14.13
N ALA A 22 -24.81 13.91 14.59
CA ALA A 22 -26.15 13.67 15.12
C ALA A 22 -26.05 13.50 16.65
N SER A 23 -26.88 14.30 17.33
CA SER A 23 -26.92 14.48 18.77
C SER A 23 -27.74 13.42 19.51
N ASP A 24 -27.24 13.09 20.70
CA ASP A 24 -27.96 12.96 21.98
C ASP A 24 -28.43 11.59 22.51
N SER A 25 -28.22 11.46 23.83
CA SER A 25 -28.79 10.54 24.83
C SER A 25 -28.42 9.05 24.82
N GLY A 26 -27.67 8.62 25.86
CA GLY A 26 -27.60 7.20 26.25
C GLY A 26 -28.96 6.67 26.72
N PRO A 27 -29.22 5.35 26.63
CA PRO A 27 -28.89 4.45 27.75
C PRO A 27 -28.48 3.01 27.36
N VAL A 28 -28.07 2.26 28.39
CA VAL A 28 -27.61 0.87 28.42
C VAL A 28 -28.72 -0.16 28.11
N MET A 29 -28.50 -1.13 27.19
CA MET A 29 -28.65 -2.60 27.41
C MET A 29 -28.74 -3.46 26.12
N LYS A 30 -27.90 -4.51 26.10
CA LYS A 30 -28.08 -5.92 25.68
C LYS A 30 -29.02 -6.33 24.51
N ALA A 31 -28.37 -6.93 23.52
CA ALA A 31 -28.65 -8.20 22.82
C ALA A 31 -29.92 -8.43 21.96
N GLN A 32 -29.62 -9.00 20.78
CA GLN A 32 -30.44 -9.80 19.84
C GLN A 32 -31.48 -9.09 18.97
N GLY A 33 -31.14 -8.97 17.68
CA GLY A 33 -32.05 -8.70 16.59
C GLY A 33 -31.33 -8.95 15.26
N THR A 34 -31.74 -9.99 14.55
CA THR A 34 -31.25 -10.46 13.23
C THR A 34 -30.97 -9.33 12.23
N VAL A 35 -29.72 -9.23 11.78
CA VAL A 35 -29.32 -8.44 10.60
C VAL A 35 -29.52 -9.31 9.35
N PRO A 36 -30.16 -8.81 8.28
CA PRO A 36 -30.37 -9.56 7.04
C PRO A 36 -29.03 -9.93 6.39
N PRO A 37 -28.98 -11.02 5.58
CA PRO A 37 -27.75 -11.47 4.96
C PRO A 37 -27.26 -10.41 3.99
N ILE A 38 -26.12 -9.78 4.29
CA ILE A 38 -25.36 -9.05 3.28
C ILE A 38 -24.72 -10.10 2.38
N GLU A 39 -25.17 -10.06 1.14
CA GLU A 39 -24.80 -10.90 0.03
C GLU A 39 -23.33 -10.66 -0.33
N LEU A 40 -22.45 -11.63 -0.04
CA LEU A 40 -21.10 -11.64 -0.62
C LEU A 40 -21.25 -11.96 -2.11
N LYS A 41 -21.22 -10.93 -2.94
CA LYS A 41 -21.06 -11.08 -4.39
C LYS A 41 -19.60 -11.38 -4.71
N SER A 42 -19.43 -12.46 -5.46
CA SER A 42 -18.20 -12.87 -6.14
C SER A 42 -18.07 -12.18 -7.49
N SER A 43 -16.85 -11.79 -7.88
CA SER A 43 -16.31 -11.83 -9.25
C SER A 43 -14.85 -11.35 -9.19
N TYR A 44 -13.85 -12.22 -9.37
CA TYR A 44 -13.14 -12.50 -10.65
C TYR A 44 -12.57 -11.25 -11.34
N ASN A 45 -11.24 -11.31 -11.54
CA ASN A 45 -10.38 -10.61 -12.51
C ASN A 45 -9.82 -9.19 -12.19
N ASP A 46 -8.47 -9.10 -12.29
CA ASP A 46 -7.61 -7.98 -12.74
C ASP A 46 -6.81 -7.21 -11.63
N GLY A 47 -5.53 -6.75 -11.86
CA GLY A 47 -4.42 -6.54 -10.84
C GLY A 47 -3.66 -5.15 -10.69
N TRP A 48 -3.05 -4.73 -9.52
CA TRP A 48 -2.37 -3.43 -8.99
C TRP A 48 -1.91 -3.38 -7.45
N VAL A 49 -0.88 -2.65 -6.96
CA VAL A 49 -0.50 -2.74 -5.50
C VAL A 49 -1.48 -2.02 -4.59
N ASP A 50 -2.47 -2.78 -4.15
CA ASP A 50 -3.28 -2.47 -2.99
C ASP A 50 -2.64 -3.09 -1.75
N VAL A 51 -3.01 -2.61 -0.57
CA VAL A 51 -2.59 -3.21 0.71
C VAL A 51 -3.87 -3.37 1.50
N PHE A 52 -4.32 -4.60 1.74
CA PHE A 52 -5.43 -4.89 2.68
C PHE A 52 -4.96 -5.83 3.76
N PRO A 53 -5.03 -5.53 5.06
CA PRO A 53 -4.69 -6.53 6.05
C PRO A 53 -5.68 -7.70 6.03
N VAL A 54 -5.14 -8.92 6.07
CA VAL A 54 -5.96 -10.13 6.17
C VAL A 54 -5.53 -10.90 7.42
N PRO A 55 -6.47 -11.36 8.26
CA PRO A 55 -6.14 -12.32 9.29
C PRO A 55 -5.69 -13.65 8.66
N MET A 56 -4.46 -14.09 8.94
CA MET A 56 -3.88 -15.33 8.39
C MET A 56 -3.50 -16.31 9.51
N ASP A 57 -3.82 -17.59 9.32
CA ASP A 57 -3.46 -18.63 10.29
C ASP A 57 -1.98 -19.05 10.17
N GLN A 58 -1.50 -19.80 11.17
CA GLN A 58 -0.12 -20.31 11.26
C GLN A 58 0.33 -21.22 10.11
N ASN A 59 -0.57 -21.58 9.18
CA ASN A 59 -0.30 -22.47 8.05
C ASN A 59 -0.48 -21.78 6.68
N GLY A 60 -0.81 -20.49 6.64
CA GLY A 60 -0.94 -19.74 5.39
C GLY A 60 -2.17 -20.10 4.55
N GLU A 61 -3.21 -20.72 5.14
CA GLU A 61 -4.46 -21.04 4.43
C GLU A 61 -5.56 -20.00 4.69
N PHE A 62 -6.28 -19.60 3.63
CA PHE A 62 -7.55 -18.87 3.77
C PHE A 62 -8.65 -19.85 4.17
N ARG A 63 -9.33 -19.59 5.28
CA ARG A 63 -10.52 -20.35 5.66
C ARG A 63 -11.76 -19.47 5.59
N ASP A 64 -12.79 -19.96 4.91
CA ASP A 64 -14.14 -19.40 4.93
C ASP A 64 -14.65 -19.37 6.38
N LEU A 65 -14.68 -18.18 6.97
CA LEU A 65 -15.06 -17.95 8.38
C LEU A 65 -16.58 -17.97 8.62
N ARG A 66 -17.39 -18.39 7.64
CA ARG A 66 -18.84 -18.51 7.80
C ARG A 66 -19.20 -19.73 8.66
N GLY A 67 -19.32 -19.51 9.96
CA GLY A 67 -20.10 -20.40 10.84
C GLY A 67 -19.43 -20.89 12.12
N ARG A 68 -18.27 -20.37 12.52
CA ARG A 68 -17.66 -20.73 13.81
C ARG A 68 -17.63 -19.56 14.77
N SER A 69 -18.43 -19.64 15.82
CA SER A 69 -18.38 -18.76 16.98
C SER A 69 -17.15 -19.08 17.84
N THR A 70 -15.95 -18.72 17.38
CA THR A 70 -14.73 -18.58 18.20
C THR A 70 -13.76 -17.69 17.42
N LEU A 71 -13.74 -16.41 17.81
CA LEU A 71 -12.56 -15.55 17.78
C LEU A 71 -11.34 -16.37 18.22
N ASP A 72 -10.52 -16.85 17.29
CA ASP A 72 -9.20 -17.49 17.52
C ASP A 72 -8.58 -17.84 16.16
N VAL A 73 -8.07 -16.82 15.46
CA VAL A 73 -7.18 -16.99 14.28
C VAL A 73 -5.86 -16.25 14.46
N PHE A 74 -5.75 -15.44 15.52
CA PHE A 74 -4.51 -14.97 16.12
C PHE A 74 -4.63 -15.19 17.62
N ASP A 75 -3.54 -15.53 18.32
CA ASP A 75 -3.54 -15.47 19.80
C ASP A 75 -3.79 -14.02 20.27
N SER A 76 -3.42 -13.02 19.43
CA SER A 76 -3.88 -11.63 19.51
C SER A 76 -3.57 -10.84 18.22
N THR A 77 -4.42 -9.87 17.85
CA THR A 77 -4.11 -8.86 16.81
C THR A 77 -3.40 -7.68 17.45
N HIS A 78 -2.18 -7.37 16.99
CA HIS A 78 -1.42 -6.21 17.49
C HIS A 78 -1.79 -4.89 16.81
N TYR A 79 -2.10 -4.95 15.52
CA TYR A 79 -2.49 -3.80 14.71
C TYR A 79 -3.35 -4.29 13.54
N PHE A 80 -4.35 -3.49 13.15
CA PHE A 80 -5.21 -3.75 12.01
C PHE A 80 -5.72 -2.41 11.47
N GLU A 81 -5.70 -2.26 10.15
CA GLU A 81 -6.15 -1.06 9.44
C GLU A 81 -6.88 -1.45 8.16
N ASP A 82 -8.21 -1.33 8.13
CA ASP A 82 -9.01 -1.67 6.96
C ASP A 82 -9.16 -0.53 5.95
N PHE A 83 -8.60 0.66 6.24
CA PHE A 83 -8.65 1.86 5.42
C PHE A 83 -10.05 2.44 5.17
N GLU A 84 -11.06 1.96 5.90
CA GLU A 84 -12.43 2.50 5.86
C GLU A 84 -12.64 3.70 6.79
N GLY A 85 -11.60 4.08 7.53
CA GLY A 85 -11.60 5.09 8.57
C GLY A 85 -10.59 6.22 8.38
N ASP A 86 -10.13 6.77 9.50
CA ASP A 86 -9.12 7.83 9.51
C ASP A 86 -7.73 7.24 9.24
N CYS A 87 -7.20 7.49 8.04
CA CYS A 87 -5.89 7.02 7.61
C CYS A 87 -4.78 8.07 7.78
N THR A 88 -5.03 9.18 8.50
CA THR A 88 -4.07 10.32 8.58
C THR A 88 -2.77 10.00 9.34
N ALA A 89 -2.72 8.89 10.06
CA ALA A 89 -1.51 8.41 10.71
C ALA A 89 -0.51 7.75 9.73
N TRP A 90 -0.98 7.35 8.56
CA TRP A 90 -0.13 6.85 7.48
C TRP A 90 0.43 8.01 6.66
N THR A 91 1.69 7.91 6.27
CA THR A 91 2.41 9.01 5.60
C THR A 91 2.83 8.59 4.20
N PRO A 92 2.21 9.13 3.15
CA PRO A 92 2.75 9.06 1.80
C PRO A 92 3.91 10.06 1.64
N GLU A 93 4.99 9.62 1.00
CA GLU A 93 6.11 10.48 0.60
C GLU A 93 6.38 10.31 -0.89
N ASP A 94 6.48 11.44 -1.59
CA ASP A 94 7.00 11.52 -2.95
C ASP A 94 8.39 12.17 -2.87
N LEU A 95 9.42 11.42 -3.22
CA LEU A 95 10.81 11.87 -3.16
C LEU A 95 11.31 12.41 -4.50
N THR A 96 10.43 12.52 -5.49
CA THR A 96 10.79 12.99 -6.82
C THR A 96 10.60 14.48 -6.94
N VAL A 97 11.44 15.12 -7.76
CA VAL A 97 11.43 16.57 -7.90
C VAL A 97 10.40 16.95 -8.95
N ASP A 98 9.12 16.81 -8.62
CA ASP A 98 8.05 17.34 -9.46
C ASP A 98 7.68 18.76 -9.01
N ALA A 99 7.50 19.65 -9.99
CA ALA A 99 7.13 21.05 -9.77
C ALA A 99 5.70 21.20 -9.22
N GLU A 100 4.88 20.16 -9.35
CA GLU A 100 3.53 20.04 -8.82
C GLU A 100 3.41 18.67 -8.15
N PRO A 101 3.04 18.57 -6.85
CA PRO A 101 2.95 17.29 -6.16
C PRO A 101 1.76 16.49 -6.69
N ILE A 102 2.04 15.41 -7.42
CA ILE A 102 1.04 14.39 -7.74
C ILE A 102 1.02 13.42 -6.56
N ALA A 103 -0.15 13.25 -5.93
CA ALA A 103 -0.29 12.28 -4.85
C ALA A 103 -0.41 10.87 -5.44
N TYR A 104 0.73 10.23 -5.73
CA TYR A 104 0.74 8.85 -6.22
C TYR A 104 0.12 7.91 -5.20
N TRP A 105 0.59 7.92 -3.95
CA TRP A 105 -0.09 7.20 -2.87
C TRP A 105 -1.33 7.99 -2.41
N HIS A 106 -2.49 7.40 -2.59
CA HIS A 106 -3.78 7.92 -2.13
C HIS A 106 -4.74 6.79 -1.78
N ILE A 107 -5.81 7.10 -1.04
CA ILE A 107 -6.88 6.15 -0.76
C ILE A 107 -7.89 6.21 -1.90
N ASP A 108 -8.21 5.07 -2.50
CA ASP A 108 -9.14 4.94 -3.62
C ASP A 108 -9.95 3.63 -3.52
N ASP A 109 -11.14 3.58 -4.13
CA ASP A 109 -12.04 2.42 -4.13
C ASP A 109 -12.22 1.76 -5.51
N THR A 110 -11.63 2.32 -6.57
CA THR A 110 -11.84 1.95 -7.97
C THR A 110 -11.50 0.49 -8.24
N LEU A 111 -10.49 -0.05 -7.54
CA LEU A 111 -9.94 -1.38 -7.79
C LEU A 111 -9.95 -2.28 -6.56
N ALA A 112 -10.36 -1.73 -5.43
CA ALA A 112 -10.16 -2.22 -4.10
C ALA A 112 -11.11 -3.39 -3.74
N ILE A 113 -10.61 -4.39 -3.00
CA ILE A 113 -11.44 -5.48 -2.46
C ILE A 113 -12.17 -5.02 -1.21
N GLY A 114 -13.46 -4.74 -1.35
CA GLY A 114 -14.36 -4.66 -0.20
C GLY A 114 -14.31 -3.37 0.60
N GLY A 115 -13.82 -2.29 0.00
CA GLY A 115 -13.62 -1.00 0.66
C GLY A 115 -12.64 -0.14 -0.11
N ALA A 116 -12.20 0.99 0.45
CA ALA A 116 -11.10 1.78 -0.07
C ALA A 116 -9.75 1.14 0.30
N ALA A 117 -8.70 1.43 -0.46
CA ALA A 117 -7.34 0.97 -0.19
C ALA A 117 -6.31 2.02 -0.59
N TRP A 118 -5.10 1.87 -0.08
CA TRP A 118 -3.96 2.62 -0.62
C TRP A 118 -3.65 2.14 -2.03
N TYR A 119 -3.66 3.09 -2.96
CA TYR A 119 -3.34 2.92 -4.35
C TYR A 119 -2.17 3.85 -4.71
N CYS A 120 -1.16 3.31 -5.40
CA CYS A 120 0.01 4.06 -5.86
C CYS A 120 -0.10 4.31 -7.37
N ALA A 121 -0.74 5.42 -7.76
CA ALA A 121 -0.87 5.83 -9.15
C ALA A 121 -1.29 7.31 -9.26
N ASP A 122 -1.00 7.91 -10.41
CA ASP A 122 -1.71 9.08 -10.89
C ASP A 122 -3.01 8.62 -11.58
N THR A 123 -4.15 8.95 -10.98
CA THR A 123 -5.49 8.61 -11.51
C THR A 123 -5.87 9.39 -12.77
N THR A 124 -5.09 10.41 -13.13
CA THR A 124 -5.28 11.17 -14.37
C THR A 124 -4.54 10.57 -15.57
N LEU A 125 -3.60 9.66 -15.32
CA LEU A 125 -2.90 8.88 -16.34
C LEU A 125 -3.69 7.62 -16.69
N ALA A 126 -3.51 7.14 -17.92
CA ALA A 126 -4.19 5.94 -18.44
C ALA A 126 -5.73 5.96 -18.25
N LEU A 127 -6.37 7.14 -18.28
CA LEU A 127 -7.82 7.28 -18.17
C LEU A 127 -8.54 6.47 -19.28
N GLY A 128 -9.24 5.41 -18.88
CA GLY A 128 -9.93 4.49 -19.79
C GLY A 128 -9.23 3.15 -20.00
N ALA A 129 -8.02 2.97 -19.47
CA ALA A 129 -7.46 1.66 -19.18
C ALA A 129 -8.35 0.93 -18.15
N PRO A 130 -8.33 -0.41 -18.08
CA PRO A 130 -9.14 -1.18 -17.13
C PRO A 130 -8.80 -0.92 -15.64
N TYR A 131 -7.99 0.09 -15.35
CA TYR A 131 -7.14 0.22 -14.19
C TYR A 131 -7.20 1.62 -13.52
N GLY A 132 -7.79 2.63 -14.16
CA GLY A 132 -8.14 3.89 -13.48
C GLY A 132 -6.98 4.81 -13.07
N GLY A 133 -5.74 4.51 -13.46
CA GLY A 133 -4.55 5.31 -13.15
C GLY A 133 -3.27 4.68 -13.72
N GLY A 134 -2.13 5.35 -13.53
CA GLY A 134 -0.81 4.83 -13.91
C GLY A 134 0.36 5.49 -13.17
N TYR A 135 1.58 5.13 -13.50
CA TYR A 135 2.79 5.80 -13.03
C TYR A 135 3.57 6.40 -14.19
N GLU A 136 4.44 7.37 -13.89
CA GLU A 136 5.37 7.94 -14.87
C GLU A 136 6.80 7.42 -14.64
N ASP A 137 7.69 7.78 -15.55
CA ASP A 137 9.12 7.58 -15.42
C ASP A 137 9.71 8.22 -14.16
N HIS A 138 10.82 7.64 -13.68
CA HIS A 138 11.68 8.23 -12.65
C HIS A 138 10.91 8.61 -11.37
N LYS A 139 10.13 7.68 -10.83
CA LYS A 139 9.39 7.85 -9.57
C LYS A 139 10.06 7.14 -8.40
N LEU A 140 9.90 7.69 -7.20
CA LEU A 140 10.26 7.12 -5.91
C LEU A 140 9.22 7.50 -4.88
N MET A 141 8.36 6.55 -4.58
CA MET A 141 7.16 6.74 -3.78
C MET A 141 7.19 5.83 -2.57
N TYR A 142 6.91 6.38 -1.40
CA TYR A 142 6.78 5.62 -0.17
C TYR A 142 5.39 5.79 0.42
N LEU A 143 4.84 4.69 0.92
CA LEU A 143 3.77 4.70 1.90
C LEU A 143 4.34 4.18 3.20
N ILE A 144 4.24 4.96 4.26
CA ILE A 144 4.77 4.62 5.59
C ILE A 144 3.60 4.41 6.54
N SER A 145 3.60 3.29 7.25
CA SER A 145 2.58 2.97 8.26
C SER A 145 2.57 3.98 9.40
N ASP A 146 1.49 3.96 10.19
CA ASP A 146 1.56 4.46 11.57
C ASP A 146 2.67 3.74 12.37
N THR A 147 3.08 4.32 13.48
CA THR A 147 4.07 3.74 14.40
C THR A 147 3.51 2.51 15.08
N LEU A 148 4.17 1.38 14.89
CA LEU A 148 3.83 0.11 15.54
C LEU A 148 4.67 -0.06 16.82
N ASP A 149 3.99 -0.32 17.93
CA ASP A 149 4.64 -0.74 19.18
C ASP A 149 4.63 -2.28 19.29
N LEU A 150 5.78 -2.90 19.10
CA LEU A 150 6.00 -4.34 19.21
C LEU A 150 6.79 -4.73 20.47
N THR A 151 6.88 -3.84 21.48
CA THR A 151 7.66 -4.11 22.70
C THR A 151 7.15 -5.31 23.49
N SER A 152 5.83 -5.49 23.56
CA SER A 152 5.17 -6.57 24.29
C SER A 152 4.63 -7.68 23.40
N ALA A 153 4.97 -7.69 22.11
CA ALA A 153 4.44 -8.68 21.18
C ALA A 153 5.04 -10.07 21.45
N ALA A 154 4.19 -11.10 21.44
CA ALA A 154 4.63 -12.48 21.54
C ALA A 154 4.97 -13.01 20.14
N THR A 155 6.03 -13.82 20.03
CA THR A 155 6.38 -14.44 18.75
C THR A 155 5.59 -15.74 18.53
N PRO A 156 5.19 -16.06 17.28
CA PRO A 156 5.50 -15.34 16.05
C PRO A 156 4.63 -14.08 15.82
N VAL A 157 5.25 -13.03 15.26
CA VAL A 157 4.59 -11.82 14.75
C VAL A 157 4.75 -11.78 13.24
N ASN A 158 3.64 -11.66 12.53
CA ASN A 158 3.61 -11.61 11.07
C ASN A 158 2.87 -10.36 10.59
N LEU A 159 3.32 -9.81 9.47
CA LEU A 159 2.56 -8.86 8.66
C LEU A 159 1.91 -9.63 7.53
N ALA A 160 0.64 -9.33 7.24
CA ALA A 160 -0.06 -9.85 6.08
C ALA A 160 -0.87 -8.74 5.43
N PHE A 161 -0.81 -8.64 4.10
CA PHE A 161 -1.68 -7.77 3.32
C PHE A 161 -1.98 -8.35 1.94
N GLN A 162 -3.14 -8.05 1.35
CA GLN A 162 -3.41 -8.32 -0.07
C GLN A 162 -2.74 -7.25 -0.92
N ALA A 163 -2.11 -7.66 -2.02
CA ALA A 163 -1.64 -6.78 -3.09
C ALA A 163 -1.90 -7.42 -4.44
N ARG A 164 -2.24 -6.61 -5.44
CA ARG A 164 -2.09 -6.93 -6.87
C ARG A 164 -0.88 -6.11 -7.40
N TRP A 165 -0.44 -6.12 -8.66
CA TRP A 165 0.47 -5.08 -9.23
C TRP A 165 0.55 -5.16 -10.74
N SER A 166 0.94 -4.08 -11.41
CA SER A 166 1.38 -4.14 -12.80
C SER A 166 2.39 -3.01 -13.05
N MET A 167 3.54 -3.39 -13.58
CA MET A 167 4.70 -2.56 -13.87
C MET A 167 5.40 -3.15 -15.10
N GLU A 168 6.41 -2.45 -15.63
CA GLU A 168 7.24 -2.94 -16.72
C GLU A 168 7.73 -4.38 -16.47
N ASP A 169 7.71 -5.20 -17.53
CA ASP A 169 8.18 -6.57 -17.48
C ASP A 169 9.68 -6.62 -17.10
N PRO A 170 10.11 -7.55 -16.23
CA PRO A 170 11.50 -7.60 -15.81
C PRO A 170 12.44 -7.97 -16.96
N ASP A 171 13.53 -7.22 -17.13
CA ASP A 171 14.68 -7.61 -17.95
C ASP A 171 15.99 -7.36 -17.19
N THR A 172 17.11 -7.70 -17.82
CA THR A 172 18.45 -7.60 -17.26
C THR A 172 19.22 -6.41 -17.82
N ASN A 173 19.89 -5.68 -16.93
CA ASN A 173 20.78 -4.59 -17.29
C ASN A 173 22.03 -4.61 -16.42
N THR A 174 23.17 -4.22 -16.99
CA THR A 174 24.40 -4.03 -16.21
C THR A 174 24.77 -2.55 -16.18
N ALA A 175 24.63 -1.93 -15.02
CA ALA A 175 24.94 -0.52 -14.81
C ALA A 175 25.60 -0.34 -13.44
N GLY A 176 26.47 0.68 -13.30
CA GLY A 176 27.13 0.97 -12.01
C GLY A 176 27.98 -0.16 -11.42
N GLY A 177 28.33 -1.20 -12.18
CA GLY A 177 29.01 -2.40 -11.69
C GLY A 177 28.09 -3.45 -11.05
N CYS A 178 26.77 -3.24 -11.09
CA CYS A 178 25.75 -4.19 -10.67
C CYS A 178 25.10 -4.87 -11.89
N LEU A 179 24.65 -6.12 -11.71
CA LEU A 179 23.67 -6.74 -12.59
C LEU A 179 22.29 -6.52 -11.96
N TYR A 180 21.44 -5.79 -12.67
CA TYR A 180 20.02 -5.62 -12.35
C TYR A 180 19.21 -6.61 -13.18
N ASN A 181 18.12 -7.09 -12.60
CA ASN A 181 17.21 -8.03 -13.25
C ASN A 181 15.75 -7.61 -13.14
N LEU A 182 15.51 -6.30 -12.95
CA LEU A 182 14.21 -5.69 -12.87
C LEU A 182 14.33 -4.19 -13.11
N TRP A 183 13.43 -3.59 -13.88
CA TRP A 183 13.37 -2.14 -14.15
C TRP A 183 12.59 -1.42 -13.04
N ASP A 184 11.28 -1.40 -13.16
CA ASP A 184 10.31 -0.87 -12.19
C ASP A 184 10.06 -1.84 -11.06
N SER A 185 9.85 -1.33 -9.85
CA SER A 185 9.93 -2.17 -8.66
C SER A 185 9.08 -1.67 -7.52
N TRP A 186 8.52 -2.60 -6.76
CA TRP A 186 8.07 -2.31 -5.40
C TRP A 186 8.52 -3.38 -4.41
N ASN A 187 8.75 -2.97 -3.17
CA ASN A 187 9.13 -3.85 -2.06
C ASN A 187 8.75 -3.24 -0.71
N VAL A 188 9.04 -3.98 0.36
CA VAL A 188 8.71 -3.58 1.73
C VAL A 188 9.99 -3.41 2.55
N TRP A 189 10.06 -2.30 3.28
CA TRP A 189 11.14 -1.95 4.18
C TRP A 189 10.62 -1.83 5.61
N ALA A 190 11.48 -2.04 6.58
CA ALA A 190 11.18 -1.79 7.97
C ALA A 190 12.24 -0.88 8.61
N SER A 191 11.78 -0.07 9.55
CA SER A 191 12.60 0.74 10.45
C SER A 191 12.24 0.40 11.90
N THR A 192 13.23 0.46 12.80
CA THR A 192 13.05 0.33 14.26
C THR A 192 13.51 1.58 15.01
N ASP A 193 13.81 2.66 14.28
CA ASP A 193 14.39 3.90 14.78
C ASP A 193 13.61 5.12 14.27
N ASN A 194 12.29 4.96 14.15
CA ASN A 194 11.36 6.01 13.71
C ASN A 194 11.73 6.61 12.34
N GLY A 195 12.15 5.75 11.42
CA GLY A 195 12.43 6.09 10.02
C GLY A 195 13.82 6.67 9.76
N ALA A 196 14.73 6.67 10.75
CA ALA A 196 16.08 7.16 10.55
C ALA A 196 16.93 6.21 9.68
N THR A 197 16.72 4.91 9.81
CA THR A 197 17.30 3.88 8.93
C THR A 197 16.23 2.89 8.48
N TRP A 198 16.44 2.34 7.28
CA TRP A 198 15.51 1.41 6.65
C TRP A 198 16.26 0.19 6.11
N ALA A 199 15.65 -0.98 6.22
CA ALA A 199 16.15 -2.21 5.62
C ALA A 199 15.01 -2.93 4.89
N VAL A 200 15.31 -3.44 3.69
CA VAL A 200 14.37 -4.29 2.94
C VAL A 200 14.08 -5.57 3.74
N ILE A 201 12.80 -5.83 4.00
CA ILE A 201 12.36 -7.08 4.62
C ILE A 201 11.94 -8.09 3.54
N GLN A 202 12.21 -9.36 3.81
CA GLN A 202 11.91 -10.44 2.87
C GLN A 202 10.51 -11.00 3.13
N PRO A 203 9.66 -11.17 2.09
CA PRO A 203 8.39 -11.82 2.25
C PRO A 203 8.59 -13.31 2.53
N THR A 204 7.72 -13.87 3.35
CA THR A 204 7.56 -15.32 3.48
C THR A 204 6.79 -15.91 2.31
N ALA A 205 5.84 -15.15 1.74
CA ALA A 205 5.12 -15.49 0.51
C ALA A 205 4.34 -14.27 -0.03
N PRO A 206 4.17 -14.14 -1.37
CA PRO A 206 5.03 -14.76 -2.38
C PRO A 206 6.49 -14.29 -2.21
N ALA A 207 7.46 -15.02 -2.76
CA ALA A 207 8.83 -14.51 -2.75
C ALA A 207 8.96 -13.34 -3.74
N TYR A 208 9.86 -12.38 -3.46
CA TYR A 208 10.23 -11.39 -4.46
C TYR A 208 10.64 -12.09 -5.76
N THR A 209 10.12 -11.60 -6.89
CA THR A 209 10.33 -12.21 -8.21
C THR A 209 11.75 -11.95 -8.72
N ASN A 210 12.39 -10.89 -8.23
CA ASN A 210 13.68 -10.42 -8.72
C ASN A 210 14.59 -10.06 -7.54
N THR A 211 15.90 -10.04 -7.78
CA THR A 211 16.92 -9.93 -6.72
C THR A 211 17.64 -8.59 -6.71
N SER A 212 17.55 -7.82 -7.79
CA SER A 212 18.28 -6.56 -7.96
C SER A 212 17.49 -5.60 -8.87
N SER A 213 16.78 -4.66 -8.25
CA SER A 213 16.02 -3.58 -8.88
C SER A 213 16.94 -2.49 -9.45
N PHE A 214 16.76 -2.17 -10.72
CA PHE A 214 17.44 -1.06 -11.41
C PHE A 214 16.94 0.29 -10.91
N SER A 215 15.63 0.49 -10.81
CA SER A 215 15.03 1.73 -10.30
C SER A 215 15.54 2.06 -8.89
N PHE A 216 15.42 1.17 -7.91
CA PHE A 216 15.99 1.46 -6.59
C PHE A 216 17.52 1.58 -6.63
N GLY A 217 18.18 0.63 -7.29
CA GLY A 217 19.62 0.45 -7.11
C GLY A 217 20.50 1.41 -7.90
N TYR A 218 20.19 1.62 -9.18
CA TYR A 218 20.96 2.51 -10.06
C TYR A 218 20.35 3.90 -10.11
N GLU A 219 19.05 3.99 -10.42
CA GLU A 219 18.39 5.28 -10.65
C GLU A 219 18.36 6.14 -9.36
N TRP A 220 18.04 5.51 -8.24
CA TRP A 220 18.03 6.17 -6.93
C TRP A 220 19.30 5.94 -6.09
N GLU A 221 20.37 5.44 -6.72
CA GLU A 221 21.70 5.24 -6.12
C GLU A 221 21.70 4.42 -4.81
N MET A 222 20.72 3.54 -4.59
CA MET A 222 20.63 2.73 -3.36
C MET A 222 21.51 1.48 -3.38
N GLY A 223 22.15 1.19 -4.52
CA GLY A 223 23.14 0.12 -4.67
C GLY A 223 22.58 -1.20 -5.22
N CYS A 224 23.44 -2.21 -5.36
CA CYS A 224 23.06 -3.50 -5.93
C CYS A 224 22.20 -4.35 -4.97
N ASN A 225 21.55 -5.38 -5.52
CA ASN A 225 20.92 -6.47 -4.76
C ASN A 225 19.74 -6.04 -3.87
N ILE A 226 18.95 -5.09 -4.34
CA ILE A 226 17.66 -4.73 -3.73
C ILE A 226 16.59 -5.62 -4.36
N PRO A 227 16.08 -6.64 -3.64
CA PRO A 227 15.04 -7.51 -4.17
C PRO A 227 13.68 -6.81 -4.14
N ALA A 228 12.85 -7.13 -5.11
CA ALA A 228 11.55 -6.51 -5.29
C ALA A 228 10.63 -7.38 -6.14
N TYR A 229 9.35 -7.03 -6.11
CA TYR A 229 8.39 -7.45 -7.12
C TYR A 229 8.48 -6.55 -8.34
N GLY A 230 8.21 -7.15 -9.49
CA GLY A 230 8.20 -6.53 -10.81
C GLY A 230 7.13 -7.13 -11.70
N GLY A 231 7.02 -6.63 -12.94
CA GLY A 231 6.07 -7.14 -13.92
C GLY A 231 4.62 -7.03 -13.44
N THR A 232 3.81 -8.04 -13.78
CA THR A 232 2.37 -8.03 -13.50
C THR A 232 1.91 -9.18 -12.61
N GLN A 233 1.15 -8.82 -11.57
CA GLN A 233 0.36 -9.70 -10.71
C GLN A 233 -1.12 -9.30 -10.85
N ALA A 234 -1.80 -9.96 -11.80
CA ALA A 234 -3.16 -9.65 -12.22
C ALA A 234 -4.23 -10.01 -11.17
N ASP A 235 -3.96 -10.93 -10.26
CA ASP A 235 -4.89 -11.24 -9.17
C ASP A 235 -4.31 -10.74 -7.85
N TYR A 236 -5.18 -10.37 -6.91
CA TYR A 236 -4.74 -10.14 -5.55
C TYR A 236 -4.11 -11.38 -4.94
N VAL A 237 -2.94 -11.17 -4.36
CA VAL A 237 -2.21 -12.17 -3.59
C VAL A 237 -1.98 -11.65 -2.19
N THR A 238 -2.04 -12.54 -1.21
CA THR A 238 -1.62 -12.16 0.14
C THR A 238 -0.10 -12.22 0.25
N CYS A 239 0.48 -11.05 0.43
CA CYS A 239 1.85 -10.87 0.84
C CYS A 239 1.98 -11.05 2.35
N THR A 240 2.97 -11.81 2.78
CA THR A 240 3.24 -12.14 4.18
C THR A 240 4.70 -11.91 4.50
N PHE A 241 4.97 -11.43 5.71
CA PHE A 241 6.33 -11.18 6.20
C PHE A 241 6.45 -11.61 7.65
N ASN A 242 7.60 -12.16 8.01
CA ASN A 242 7.96 -12.44 9.39
C ASN A 242 8.54 -11.19 10.04
N LEU A 243 7.93 -10.69 11.12
CA LEU A 243 8.38 -9.51 11.85
C LEU A 243 9.06 -9.84 13.19
N ASN A 244 9.41 -11.11 13.43
CA ASN A 244 9.98 -11.54 14.72
C ASN A 244 11.26 -10.78 15.10
N SER A 245 12.05 -10.34 14.12
CA SER A 245 13.25 -9.54 14.34
C SER A 245 12.97 -8.11 14.81
N LEU A 246 11.74 -7.63 14.64
CA LEU A 246 11.31 -6.28 15.04
C LEU A 246 10.67 -6.26 16.43
N VAL A 247 10.35 -7.43 17.01
CA VAL A 247 9.79 -7.54 18.36
C VAL A 247 10.75 -6.97 19.40
N GLY A 248 10.21 -6.24 20.38
CA GLY A 248 10.98 -5.52 21.40
C GLY A 248 11.21 -4.04 21.10
N ASN A 249 10.79 -3.55 19.93
CA ASN A 249 10.89 -2.14 19.54
C ASN A 249 9.52 -1.44 19.64
N SER A 250 9.51 -0.19 20.11
CA SER A 250 8.29 0.63 20.24
C SER A 250 8.09 1.64 19.09
N GLN A 251 9.02 1.68 18.14
CA GLN A 251 9.07 2.66 17.05
C GLN A 251 9.28 1.95 15.71
N VAL A 252 8.46 0.93 15.47
CA VAL A 252 8.52 0.16 14.23
C VAL A 252 7.69 0.86 13.17
N LEU A 253 8.28 1.10 12.00
CA LEU A 253 7.56 1.58 10.82
C LEU A 253 7.74 0.58 9.68
N ILE A 254 6.67 0.35 8.93
CA ILE A 254 6.69 -0.43 7.69
C ILE A 254 6.52 0.54 6.53
N ARG A 255 7.33 0.37 5.49
CA ARG A 255 7.30 1.18 4.27
C ARG A 255 7.05 0.30 3.07
N TRP A 256 6.00 0.59 2.33
CA TRP A 256 5.79 0.10 0.97
C TRP A 256 6.45 1.09 0.04
N ALA A 257 7.47 0.65 -0.68
CA ALA A 257 8.25 1.49 -1.56
C ALA A 257 7.99 1.08 -3.00
N PHE A 258 7.75 2.06 -3.87
CA PHE A 258 7.68 1.92 -5.31
C PHE A 258 8.74 2.81 -5.95
N ALA A 259 9.38 2.32 -7.01
CA ALA A 259 10.26 3.10 -7.85
C ALA A 259 10.13 2.69 -9.32
N SER A 260 10.20 3.66 -10.22
CA SER A 260 10.28 3.43 -11.67
C SER A 260 11.60 3.88 -12.25
N ASP A 261 12.00 3.22 -13.34
CA ASP A 261 13.13 3.62 -14.17
C ASP A 261 12.72 4.81 -15.08
N PRO A 262 13.67 5.41 -15.84
CA PRO A 262 13.37 6.55 -16.70
C PRO A 262 12.93 6.14 -18.14
N GLY A 263 12.62 4.87 -18.38
CA GLY A 263 12.58 4.29 -19.72
C GLY A 263 11.21 3.88 -20.23
N TYR A 264 10.32 3.39 -19.36
CA TYR A 264 9.02 2.86 -19.74
C TYR A 264 7.98 3.06 -18.65
N ASN A 265 6.78 3.53 -19.00
CA ASN A 265 5.73 3.80 -18.03
C ASN A 265 4.31 3.54 -18.56
N SER A 266 3.29 3.90 -17.77
CA SER A 266 1.89 3.65 -18.10
C SER A 266 1.36 4.43 -19.33
N ALA A 267 2.07 5.46 -19.80
CA ALA A 267 1.74 6.11 -21.06
C ALA A 267 2.17 5.27 -22.28
N ASP A 268 3.20 4.44 -22.13
CA ASP A 268 3.68 3.52 -23.16
C ASP A 268 2.87 2.21 -23.16
N ASP A 269 2.44 1.74 -21.98
CA ASP A 269 1.58 0.56 -21.80
C ASP A 269 0.41 0.82 -20.84
N PRO A 270 -0.74 1.29 -21.35
CA PRO A 270 -1.90 1.68 -20.55
C PRO A 270 -2.77 0.52 -20.06
#